data_AF-A0A2G9TVA8-F1
#
_entry.id   AF-A0A2G9TVA8-F1
#
_cell.length_a   1.000
_cell.length_b   1.000
_cell.length_c   1.000
_cell.angle_alpha   90.00
_cell.angle_beta   90.00
_cell.angle_gamma   90.00
#
_symmetry.space_group_name_H-M   'P 1'
#
loop_
_entity.id
_entity.type
_entity.pdbx_description
1 polymer ?
#
loop_
_entity_poly.entity_id
_entity_poly.type
_entity_poly.pdbx_seq_one_letter_code
_entity_poly.pdbx_strand_id
1 'polypeptide(L)'
;MRVSTEHRLEDYESIVEEIRVRTRAVADNEDARQRIASAKELFERIRCGEEKMDPIEVSRTPHWICKPYFRLSEVARETIVGEGEKTYKEKRKEHLQKIADEMGLSLKWMKFPPCARCTQPAGQGCAYVFCKKCCRWTCKQKGWDCNAHRFKFAHMAVEHNKKNDVLDVISEN
;
A
#
# COMPACT_ATOMS: atom_id res chain seq x y z
N MET A 1 6.47 -12.52 -26.99
CA MET A 1 5.05 -12.30 -27.36
C MET A 1 4.72 -10.85 -27.00
N ARG A 2 4.63 -9.94 -27.98
CA ARG A 2 4.25 -8.54 -27.70
C ARG A 2 2.73 -8.51 -27.56
N VAL A 3 2.23 -8.11 -26.39
CA VAL A 3 0.80 -7.85 -26.17
C VAL A 3 0.48 -6.55 -26.91
N SER A 4 -0.55 -6.54 -27.76
CA SER A 4 -1.02 -5.34 -28.46
C SER A 4 -1.34 -4.25 -27.43
N THR A 5 -0.85 -3.04 -27.65
CA THR A 5 -1.15 -1.86 -26.82
C THR A 5 -2.42 -1.13 -27.25
N GLU A 6 -3.00 -1.56 -28.37
CA GLU A 6 -4.26 -1.04 -28.90
C GLU A 6 -5.31 -2.13 -28.72
N HIS A 7 -6.32 -1.83 -27.90
CA HIS A 7 -7.50 -2.67 -27.69
C HIS A 7 -8.69 -1.91 -28.25
N ARG A 8 -9.45 -2.56 -29.14
CA ARG A 8 -10.70 -2.02 -29.66
C ARG A 8 -11.89 -2.66 -28.95
N LEU A 9 -13.06 -2.06 -29.06
CA LEU A 9 -14.28 -2.61 -28.43
C LEU A 9 -14.61 -4.00 -28.96
N GLU A 10 -14.36 -4.23 -30.25
CA GLU A 10 -14.59 -5.51 -30.92
C GLU A 10 -13.75 -6.65 -30.30
N ASP A 11 -12.57 -6.34 -29.76
CA ASP A 11 -11.70 -7.33 -29.09
C ASP A 11 -12.34 -7.88 -27.79
N TYR A 12 -13.20 -7.09 -27.16
CA TYR A 12 -13.89 -7.48 -25.92
C TYR A 12 -15.24 -8.12 -26.16
N GLU A 13 -15.89 -7.87 -27.31
CA GLU A 13 -17.21 -8.43 -27.63
C GLU A 13 -17.19 -9.95 -27.61
N SER A 14 -16.15 -10.56 -28.20
CA SER A 14 -15.97 -12.02 -28.16
C SER A 14 -15.81 -12.56 -26.74
N ILE A 15 -15.07 -11.85 -25.88
CA ILE A 15 -14.84 -12.24 -24.48
C ILE A 15 -16.14 -12.14 -23.69
N VAL A 16 -16.89 -11.05 -23.87
CA VAL A 16 -18.18 -10.83 -23.20
C VAL A 16 -19.20 -11.88 -23.63
N GLU A 17 -19.24 -12.22 -24.92
CA GLU A 17 -20.17 -13.23 -25.42
C GLU A 17 -19.80 -14.64 -24.94
N GLU A 18 -18.51 -14.99 -24.90
CA GLU A 18 -18.03 -16.24 -24.31
C GLU A 18 -18.44 -16.36 -22.84
N ILE A 19 -18.26 -15.29 -22.05
CA ILE A 19 -18.67 -15.25 -20.64
C ILE A 19 -20.19 -15.43 -20.54
N ARG A 20 -20.98 -14.73 -21.35
CA ARG A 20 -22.44 -14.88 -21.36
C ARG A 20 -22.86 -16.32 -21.66
N VAL A 21 -22.29 -16.95 -22.67
CA VAL A 21 -22.60 -18.34 -23.04
C VAL A 21 -22.25 -19.27 -21.88
N ARG A 22 -21.06 -19.14 -21.28
CA ARG A 22 -20.67 -19.94 -20.11
C ARG A 22 -21.60 -19.73 -18.92
N THR A 23 -21.97 -18.48 -18.64
CA THR A 23 -22.89 -18.16 -17.54
C THR A 23 -24.24 -18.82 -17.77
N ARG A 24 -24.82 -18.73 -18.97
CA ARG A 24 -26.09 -19.40 -19.29
C ARG A 24 -25.98 -20.91 -19.18
N ALA A 25 -24.97 -21.51 -19.80
CA ALA A 25 -24.75 -22.96 -19.77
C ALA A 25 -24.60 -23.50 -18.33
N VAL A 26 -24.02 -22.71 -17.42
CA VAL A 26 -23.93 -23.06 -16.00
C VAL A 26 -25.26 -22.79 -15.29
N ALA A 27 -25.90 -21.64 -15.53
CA ALA A 27 -27.11 -21.20 -14.83
C ALA A 27 -28.39 -21.95 -15.23
N ASP A 28 -28.46 -22.50 -16.44
CA ASP A 28 -29.65 -23.21 -16.94
C ASP A 28 -29.78 -24.63 -16.37
N ASN A 29 -28.74 -25.14 -15.69
CA ASN A 29 -28.81 -26.40 -14.97
C ASN A 29 -29.74 -26.28 -13.75
N GLU A 30 -30.56 -27.30 -13.51
CA GLU A 30 -31.49 -27.31 -12.38
C GLU A 30 -30.75 -27.17 -11.03
N ASP A 31 -29.62 -27.87 -10.89
CA ASP A 31 -28.74 -27.75 -9.72
C ASP A 31 -28.23 -26.33 -9.49
N ALA A 32 -27.92 -25.61 -10.56
CA ALA A 32 -27.44 -24.24 -10.46
C ALA A 32 -28.57 -23.29 -10.05
N ARG A 33 -29.77 -23.47 -10.63
CA ARG A 33 -30.97 -22.73 -10.23
C ARG A 33 -31.30 -22.95 -8.76
N GLN A 34 -31.26 -24.20 -8.30
CA GLN A 34 -31.49 -24.55 -6.91
C GLN A 34 -30.45 -23.90 -5.99
N ARG A 35 -29.16 -23.95 -6.33
CA ARG A 35 -28.09 -23.28 -5.56
C ARG A 35 -28.30 -21.76 -5.49
N ILE A 36 -28.69 -21.13 -6.60
CA ILE A 36 -28.98 -19.69 -6.63
C ILE A 36 -30.19 -19.37 -5.73
N ALA A 37 -31.24 -20.19 -5.77
CA ALA A 37 -32.42 -20.00 -4.93
C ALA A 37 -32.08 -20.15 -3.44
N SER A 38 -31.37 -21.21 -3.06
CA SER A 38 -30.92 -21.43 -1.68
C SER A 38 -29.97 -20.33 -1.19
N ALA A 39 -29.07 -19.83 -2.04
CA ALA A 39 -28.20 -18.71 -1.68
C ALA A 39 -28.98 -17.41 -1.46
N LYS A 40 -30.02 -17.14 -2.25
CA LYS A 40 -30.92 -15.99 -2.06
C LYS A 40 -31.71 -16.11 -0.75
N GLU A 41 -32.24 -17.28 -0.47
CA GLU A 41 -32.99 -17.53 0.78
C GLU A 41 -32.08 -17.34 2.00
N LEU A 42 -30.88 -17.92 1.98
CA LEU A 42 -29.89 -17.74 3.05
C LEU A 42 -29.54 -16.25 3.25
N PHE A 43 -29.36 -15.50 2.17
CA PHE A 43 -29.10 -14.07 2.24
C PHE A 43 -30.23 -13.30 2.93
N GLU A 44 -31.49 -13.59 2.60
CA GLU A 44 -32.63 -12.93 3.25
C GLU A 44 -32.73 -13.28 4.73
N ARG A 45 -32.48 -14.54 5.12
CA ARG A 45 -32.43 -14.93 6.54
C ARG A 45 -31.34 -14.19 7.31
N ILE A 46 -30.16 -14.04 6.71
CA ILE A 46 -29.06 -13.24 7.29
C ILE A 46 -29.46 -11.77 7.41
N ARG A 47 -30.09 -11.21 6.37
CA ARG A 47 -30.53 -9.81 6.33
C ARG A 47 -31.58 -9.50 7.39
N CYS A 48 -32.50 -10.43 7.65
CA CYS A 48 -33.52 -10.33 8.70
C CYS A 48 -32.97 -10.61 10.11
N GLY A 49 -31.71 -11.07 10.23
CA GLY A 49 -31.07 -11.39 11.50
C GLY A 49 -31.46 -12.74 12.09
N GLU A 50 -32.15 -13.59 11.32
CA GLU A 50 -32.52 -14.96 11.71
C GLU A 50 -31.28 -15.88 11.73
N GLU A 51 -30.36 -15.63 10.80
CA GLU A 51 -29.11 -16.38 10.67
C GLU A 51 -27.91 -15.44 10.84
N LYS A 52 -26.94 -15.85 11.67
CA LYS A 52 -25.72 -15.08 11.86
C LYS A 52 -24.70 -15.48 10.80
N MET A 53 -24.36 -14.55 9.92
CA MET A 53 -23.30 -14.75 8.93
C MET A 53 -21.94 -14.97 9.62
N ASP A 54 -21.25 -16.06 9.30
CA ASP A 54 -19.89 -16.33 9.81
C ASP A 54 -18.89 -15.37 9.18
N PRO A 55 -18.29 -14.44 9.95
CA PRO A 55 -17.32 -13.49 9.42
C PRO A 55 -16.05 -14.15 8.90
N ILE A 56 -15.67 -15.31 9.44
CA ILE A 56 -14.44 -16.03 9.07
C ILE A 56 -14.62 -16.63 7.68
N GLU A 57 -15.72 -17.33 7.44
CA GLU A 57 -16.03 -17.92 6.14
C GLU A 57 -16.08 -16.85 5.04
N VAL A 58 -16.76 -15.73 5.29
CA VAL A 58 -16.81 -14.58 4.35
C VAL A 58 -15.41 -14.07 4.05
N SER A 59 -14.54 -13.94 5.06
CA SER A 59 -13.17 -13.42 4.87
C SER A 59 -12.26 -14.32 4.04
N ARG A 60 -12.54 -15.63 4.00
CA ARG A 60 -11.80 -16.60 3.18
C ARG A 60 -12.23 -16.56 1.72
N THR A 61 -13.38 -15.97 1.40
CA THR A 61 -13.84 -15.90 0.01
C THR A 61 -12.91 -15.00 -0.82
N PRO A 62 -12.72 -15.31 -2.11
CA PRO A 62 -11.83 -14.54 -2.96
C PRO A 62 -12.16 -13.06 -2.95
N HIS A 63 -11.10 -12.27 -3.02
CA HIS A 63 -11.17 -10.83 -2.88
C HIS A 63 -12.10 -10.15 -3.91
N TRP A 64 -12.41 -10.80 -5.02
CA TRP A 64 -13.26 -10.25 -6.09
C TRP A 64 -14.74 -10.60 -5.89
N ILE A 65 -15.03 -11.53 -4.96
CA ILE A 65 -16.37 -11.86 -4.46
C ILE A 65 -16.67 -11.01 -3.22
N CYS A 66 -15.70 -10.87 -2.31
CA CYS A 66 -15.77 -9.94 -1.20
C CYS A 66 -14.50 -9.08 -1.08
N LYS A 67 -14.64 -7.76 -0.98
CA LYS A 67 -13.56 -6.78 -0.74
C LYS A 67 -14.20 -5.46 -0.30
N PRO A 68 -13.45 -4.38 0.00
CA PRO A 68 -12.41 -4.13 1.00
C PRO A 68 -12.99 -3.51 2.30
N TYR A 69 -14.31 -3.48 2.47
CA TYR A 69 -14.99 -2.84 3.61
C TYR A 69 -15.52 -3.82 4.66
N PHE A 70 -15.41 -5.13 4.41
CA PHE A 70 -15.68 -6.13 5.43
C PHE A 70 -14.56 -6.08 6.48
N ARG A 71 -14.77 -5.28 7.52
CA ARG A 71 -13.86 -5.22 8.66
C ARG A 71 -14.23 -6.36 9.59
N LEU A 72 -13.42 -7.42 9.54
CA LEU A 72 -13.41 -8.42 10.60
C LEU A 72 -13.36 -7.71 11.95
N SER A 73 -14.23 -8.13 12.87
CA SER A 73 -14.15 -7.77 14.28
C SER A 73 -12.78 -8.21 14.83
N GLU A 74 -12.33 -7.57 15.90
CA GLU A 74 -11.03 -7.88 16.51
C GLU A 74 -10.93 -9.37 16.86
N VAL A 75 -12.01 -9.95 17.40
CA VAL A 75 -12.14 -11.38 17.71
C VAL A 75 -11.94 -12.27 16.48
N ALA A 76 -12.56 -11.93 15.35
CA ALA A 76 -12.44 -12.75 14.13
C ALA A 76 -11.04 -12.62 13.48
N ARG A 77 -10.35 -11.47 13.66
CA ARG A 77 -8.93 -11.34 13.27
C ARG A 77 -8.04 -12.18 14.16
N GLU A 78 -8.29 -12.18 15.46
CA GLU A 78 -7.56 -12.99 16.44
C GLU A 78 -7.75 -14.49 16.19
N THR A 79 -8.93 -14.94 15.78
CA THR A 79 -9.17 -16.35 15.40
C THR A 79 -8.36 -16.74 14.16
N ILE A 80 -8.33 -15.90 13.11
CA ILE A 80 -7.52 -16.17 11.89
C ILE A 80 -6.02 -16.21 12.22
N VAL A 81 -5.54 -15.33 13.09
CA VAL A 81 -4.14 -15.34 13.56
C VAL A 81 -3.87 -16.54 14.48
N GLY A 82 -4.85 -16.93 15.29
CA GLY A 82 -4.80 -18.07 16.21
C GLY A 82 -4.79 -19.43 15.51
N GLU A 83 -5.38 -19.54 14.31
CA GLU A 83 -5.28 -20.71 13.42
C GLU A 83 -3.89 -20.87 12.78
N GLY A 84 -2.91 -20.01 13.12
CA GLY A 84 -1.51 -20.16 12.73
C GLY A 84 -1.15 -19.51 11.39
N GLU A 85 -2.10 -18.90 10.69
CA GLU A 85 -1.80 -18.07 9.53
C GLU A 85 -1.26 -16.70 9.97
N LYS A 86 0.06 -16.65 10.18
CA LYS A 86 0.77 -15.37 10.40
C LYS A 86 0.39 -14.39 9.30
N THR A 87 0.01 -13.19 9.71
CA THR A 87 -0.34 -12.14 8.76
C THR A 87 0.85 -11.84 7.85
N TYR A 88 0.59 -11.38 6.63
CA TYR A 88 1.65 -10.97 5.69
C TYR A 88 2.66 -9.99 6.33
N LYS A 89 2.17 -9.09 7.21
CA LYS A 89 3.00 -8.11 7.93
C LYS A 89 3.97 -8.79 8.91
N GLU A 90 3.52 -9.81 9.63
CA GLU A 90 4.36 -10.57 10.56
C GLU A 90 5.40 -11.39 9.82
N LYS A 91 5.00 -12.13 8.77
CA LYS A 91 5.93 -12.88 7.92
C LYS A 91 7.03 -11.98 7.36
N ARG A 92 6.66 -10.77 6.91
CA ARG A 92 7.62 -9.77 6.41
C ARG A 92 8.55 -9.24 7.51
N LYS A 93 8.05 -9.01 8.72
CA LYS A 93 8.86 -8.57 9.87
C LYS A 93 9.87 -9.65 10.27
N GLU A 94 9.44 -10.90 10.37
CA GLU A 94 10.31 -12.05 10.69
C GLU A 94 11.40 -12.24 9.64
N HIS A 95 11.04 -12.13 8.36
CA HIS A 95 12.02 -12.21 7.28
C HIS A 95 13.09 -11.11 7.38
N LEU A 96 12.67 -9.85 7.58
CA LEU A 96 13.62 -8.75 7.77
C LEU A 96 14.47 -8.91 9.03
N GLN A 97 13.93 -9.50 10.09
CA GLN A 97 14.67 -9.77 11.33
C GLN A 97 15.75 -10.83 11.10
N LYS A 98 15.44 -11.93 10.42
CA LYS A 98 16.43 -12.98 10.10
C LYS A 98 17.64 -12.42 9.35
N ILE A 99 17.40 -11.63 8.30
CA ILE A 99 18.51 -11.06 7.53
C ILE A 99 19.30 -10.03 8.38
N ALA A 100 18.61 -9.29 9.27
CA ALA A 100 19.30 -8.38 10.20
C ALA A 100 20.23 -9.14 11.16
N ASP A 101 19.75 -10.26 11.72
CA ASP A 101 20.49 -11.11 12.63
C ASP A 101 21.69 -11.77 11.94
N GLU A 102 21.52 -12.27 10.71
CA GLU A 102 22.60 -12.84 9.88
C GLU A 102 23.71 -11.81 9.58
N MET A 103 23.34 -10.54 9.37
CA MET A 103 24.28 -9.46 9.11
C MET A 103 24.84 -8.82 10.39
N GLY A 104 24.36 -9.21 11.58
CA GLY A 104 24.72 -8.57 12.85
C GLY A 104 24.29 -7.10 12.94
N LEU A 105 23.24 -6.71 12.20
CA LEU A 105 22.76 -5.34 12.10
C LEU A 105 21.40 -5.19 12.80
N SER A 106 21.07 -3.96 13.22
CA SER A 106 19.72 -3.68 13.71
C SER A 106 18.68 -3.75 12.58
N LEU A 107 17.45 -4.14 12.91
CA LEU A 107 16.31 -4.19 11.97
C LEU A 107 16.09 -2.88 11.18
N LYS A 108 16.53 -1.74 11.74
CA LYS A 108 16.44 -0.43 11.09
C LYS A 108 17.22 -0.38 9.77
N TRP A 109 18.33 -1.09 9.67
CA TRP A 109 19.15 -1.18 8.45
C TRP A 109 18.45 -1.93 7.32
N MET A 110 17.58 -2.89 7.67
CA MET A 110 16.80 -3.66 6.68
C MET A 110 15.52 -2.93 6.28
N LYS A 111 14.97 -2.11 7.18
CA LYS A 111 13.71 -1.40 6.96
C LYS A 111 13.88 -0.14 6.11
N PHE A 112 15.03 0.55 6.20
CA PHE A 112 15.22 1.84 5.55
C PHE A 112 16.44 1.82 4.63
N PRO A 113 16.37 2.46 3.45
CA PRO A 113 17.50 2.53 2.54
C PRO A 113 18.68 3.29 3.17
N PRO A 114 19.92 3.03 2.72
CA PRO A 114 21.08 3.75 3.22
C PRO A 114 21.03 5.23 2.81
N CYS A 115 21.46 6.11 3.70
CA CYS A 115 21.58 7.54 3.46
C CYS A 115 22.56 7.80 2.32
N ALA A 116 22.15 8.59 1.33
CA ALA A 116 22.98 8.92 0.16
C ALA A 116 24.29 9.66 0.50
N ARG A 117 24.48 10.14 1.73
CA ARG A 117 25.71 10.82 2.18
C ARG A 117 26.58 10.01 3.14
N CYS A 118 25.98 9.31 4.11
CA CYS A 118 26.72 8.70 5.21
C CYS A 118 26.36 7.23 5.47
N THR A 119 25.62 6.63 4.54
CA THR A 119 25.14 5.23 4.54
C THR A 119 24.25 4.80 5.71
N GLN A 120 24.16 5.60 6.78
CA GLN A 120 23.22 5.40 7.90
C GLN A 120 21.77 5.30 7.41
N PRO A 121 20.87 4.59 8.09
CA PRO A 121 19.48 4.44 7.63
C PRO A 121 18.80 5.78 7.39
N ALA A 122 18.28 5.98 6.18
CA ALA A 122 17.61 7.20 5.76
C ALA A 122 16.29 7.41 6.50
N GLY A 123 15.85 8.66 6.59
CA GLY A 123 14.53 8.97 7.13
C GLY A 123 13.42 8.54 6.17
N GLN A 124 12.37 7.95 6.73
CA GLN A 124 11.19 7.55 5.95
C GLN A 124 10.57 8.77 5.25
N GLY A 125 10.35 8.66 3.94
CA GLY A 125 9.70 9.71 3.15
C GLY A 125 10.59 10.92 2.82
N CYS A 126 11.88 10.89 3.16
CA CYS A 126 12.81 11.94 2.75
C CYS A 126 13.03 11.89 1.23
N ALA A 127 12.67 12.97 0.51
CA ALA A 127 12.82 13.07 -0.94
C ALA A 127 14.27 12.84 -1.43
N TYR A 128 15.26 13.21 -0.61
CA TYR A 128 16.68 13.10 -0.93
C TYR A 128 17.36 11.87 -0.32
N VAL A 129 16.60 10.95 0.27
CA VAL A 129 17.12 9.70 0.88
C VAL A 129 18.27 9.99 1.86
N PHE A 130 18.12 11.03 2.69
CA PHE A 130 19.09 11.39 3.72
C PHE A 130 18.64 10.94 5.11
N CYS A 131 19.58 10.66 6.00
CA CYS A 131 19.31 10.56 7.43
C CYS A 131 19.01 11.96 8.00
N LYS A 132 18.37 12.05 9.18
CA LYS A 132 17.97 13.32 9.81
C LYS A 132 19.12 14.34 9.92
N LYS A 133 20.34 13.88 10.28
CA LYS A 133 21.52 14.75 10.45
C LYS A 133 22.00 15.31 9.10
N CYS A 134 22.21 14.43 8.11
CA CYS A 134 22.64 14.84 6.78
C CYS A 134 21.60 15.71 6.09
N CYS A 135 20.31 15.37 6.24
CA CYS A 135 19.21 16.16 5.70
C CYS A 135 19.20 17.56 6.31
N ARG A 136 19.31 17.71 7.64
CA ARG A 136 19.35 19.03 8.29
C ARG A 136 20.48 19.90 7.75
N TRP A 137 21.68 19.34 7.65
CA TRP A 137 22.84 20.08 7.14
C TRP A 137 22.62 20.51 5.69
N THR A 138 22.23 19.59 4.81
CA THR A 138 22.06 19.89 3.37
C THR A 138 20.94 20.90 3.15
N CYS A 139 19.80 20.71 3.83
CA CYS A 139 18.67 21.62 3.76
C CYS A 139 19.02 23.02 4.27
N LYS A 140 19.83 23.14 5.33
CA LYS A 140 20.34 24.44 5.81
C LYS A 140 21.27 25.11 4.79
N GLN A 141 22.18 24.36 4.17
CA GLN A 141 23.14 24.92 3.18
C GLN A 141 22.46 25.39 1.90
N LYS A 142 21.47 24.64 1.41
CA LYS A 142 20.78 24.94 0.16
C LYS A 142 19.49 25.74 0.33
N GLY A 143 19.12 26.06 1.57
CA GLY A 143 17.83 26.69 1.88
C GLY A 143 16.63 25.85 1.46
N TRP A 144 16.73 24.52 1.53
CA TRP A 144 15.64 23.61 1.16
C TRP A 144 14.79 23.25 2.37
N ASP A 145 13.50 23.04 2.12
CA ASP A 145 12.59 22.47 3.11
C ASP A 145 12.55 20.94 3.02
N CYS A 146 12.27 20.28 4.15
CA CYS A 146 12.07 18.85 4.17
C CYS A 146 10.82 18.50 4.99
N ASN A 147 9.76 18.08 4.31
CA ASN A 147 8.50 17.67 4.94
C ASN A 147 8.66 16.43 5.83
N ALA A 148 9.45 15.45 5.39
CA ALA A 148 9.67 14.20 6.13
C ALA A 148 10.35 14.41 7.49
N HIS A 149 11.33 15.32 7.54
CA HIS A 149 12.05 15.64 8.78
C HIS A 149 11.55 16.93 9.47
N ARG A 150 10.51 17.56 8.91
CA ARG A 150 9.88 18.80 9.39
C ARG A 150 10.87 19.97 9.54
N PHE A 151 11.78 20.11 8.57
CA PHE A 151 12.70 21.25 8.50
C PHE A 151 12.16 22.31 7.55
N LYS A 152 12.25 23.58 7.96
CA LYS A 152 11.93 24.75 7.15
C LYS A 152 13.12 25.70 7.12
N PHE A 153 13.81 25.80 5.99
CA PHE A 153 14.97 26.65 5.77
C PHE A 153 14.83 27.55 4.52
N ALA A 154 13.74 27.45 3.75
CA ALA A 154 13.47 28.30 2.59
C ALA A 154 13.53 29.80 2.91
N HIS A 155 13.12 30.20 4.13
CA HIS A 155 13.24 31.59 4.58
C HIS A 155 14.72 32.07 4.66
N MET A 156 15.67 31.17 4.93
CA MET A 156 17.08 31.53 5.06
C MET A 156 17.76 31.80 3.69
N ALA A 157 17.26 31.22 2.60
CA ALA A 157 17.76 31.50 1.26
C ALA A 157 17.50 32.96 0.84
N VAL A 158 16.38 33.52 1.30
CA VAL A 158 15.98 34.91 1.00
C VAL A 158 16.94 35.92 1.64
N GLU A 159 17.45 35.63 2.83
CA GLU A 159 18.39 36.51 3.55
C GLU A 159 19.79 36.51 2.93
N HIS A 160 20.21 35.40 2.32
CA HIS A 160 21.52 35.29 1.70
C HIS A 160 21.58 36.05 0.36
N ASN A 161 20.50 36.04 -0.43
CA ASN A 161 20.39 36.85 -1.65
C ASN A 161 20.36 38.35 -1.35
N LYS A 162 19.59 38.78 -0.33
CA LYS A 162 19.55 40.21 0.05
C LYS A 162 20.90 40.77 0.50
N LYS A 163 21.75 39.96 1.14
CA LYS A 163 23.09 40.39 1.55
C LYS A 163 24.05 40.52 0.36
N ASN A 164 23.91 39.65 -0.63
CA ASN A 164 24.70 39.73 -1.86
C ASN A 164 24.27 40.94 -2.70
N ASP A 165 22.96 41.19 -2.84
CA ASP A 165 22.44 42.38 -3.54
C ASP A 165 22.92 43.70 -2.90
N VAL A 166 23.00 43.78 -1.56
CA VAL A 166 23.50 44.98 -0.86
C VAL A 166 25.02 45.16 -1.03
N LEU A 167 25.79 44.07 -1.14
CA LEU A 167 27.24 44.15 -1.36
C LEU A 167 27.59 44.54 -2.81
N ASP A 168 26.80 44.10 -3.79
CA ASP A 168 26.97 44.50 -5.19
C ASP A 168 26.64 45.99 -5.39
N VAL A 169 25.61 46.52 -4.72
CA VAL A 169 25.28 47.96 -4.75
C VAL A 169 26.35 48.85 -4.09
N ILE A 170 27.15 48.32 -3.15
CA ILE A 170 28.23 49.08 -2.50
C ILE A 170 29.53 49.06 -3.33
N SER A 171 29.70 48.12 -4.25
CA SER A 171 30.91 48.04 -5.10
C SER A 171 30.82 48.86 -6.40
N GLU A 172 29.66 49.44 -6.70
CA GLU A 172 29.43 50.29 -7.88
C GLU A 172 29.41 51.81 -7.56
N ASN A 173 29.79 52.22 -6.35
CA ASN A 173 29.89 53.62 -5.93
C ASN A 173 31.30 54.01 -5.45
#